data_AF-A0A925ECZ8-F1
#
_entry.id   AF-A0A925ECZ8-F1
#
_cell.length_a   1.000
_cell.length_b   1.000
_cell.length_c   1.000
_cell.angle_alpha   90.00
_cell.angle_beta   90.00
_cell.angle_gamma   90.00
#
_symmetry.space_group_name_H-M   'P 1'
#
loop_
_entity.id
_entity.type
_entity.pdbx_description
1 polymer ?
#
loop_
_entity_poly.entity_id
_entity_poly.type
_entity_poly.pdbx_seq_one_letter_code
_entity_poly.pdbx_strand_id
1 'polypeptide(L)'
;MNFRKVLIPALLIYVFFSFACVYIVLPEGLETPEAVVEGAELKTWNAIATNVGKSDAGDLHIDITIQNNSDDWSTMQAVADKPAILTTGDGKTTNCDTVFVGTGGHRLAPGFQMRGYTDGKKDDLKTQLIYVECKGAAADPGAKLAIDYVSFSGDLDDYDPELNKTEGVLELNLDEVVTDLTYPIASPVEGLIQEPEISITALSDNVITLLEVQRTDTGFQFNWQNFNPTKFPLKTHIGTPPVIGSDGILYGLYESLDIVSIPLTLANENMEWSTEVAVPKDVKGFYMLLGVESKKPRTYVFYVLDISDK
;
A
#
# COMPACT_ATOMS: atom_id res chain seq x y z
N MET A 1 -51.07 -34.05 -30.13
CA MET A 1 -50.34 -33.94 -28.85
C MET A 1 -50.29 -32.45 -28.49
N ASN A 2 -50.88 -32.04 -27.37
CA ASN A 2 -51.06 -30.60 -27.06
C ASN A 2 -49.70 -29.96 -26.76
N PHE A 3 -49.21 -29.09 -27.63
CA PHE A 3 -47.92 -28.40 -27.52
C PHE A 3 -47.71 -27.71 -26.16
N ARG A 4 -48.78 -27.23 -25.52
CA ARG A 4 -48.74 -26.66 -24.16
C ARG A 4 -48.31 -27.66 -23.07
N LYS A 5 -48.56 -28.96 -23.23
CA LYS A 5 -48.21 -29.98 -22.23
C LYS A 5 -46.75 -30.43 -22.30
N VAL A 6 -46.06 -30.13 -23.41
CA VAL A 6 -44.63 -30.45 -23.61
C VAL A 6 -43.74 -29.23 -23.28
N LEU A 7 -44.25 -28.01 -23.46
CA LEU A 7 -43.49 -26.79 -23.17
C LEU A 7 -43.19 -26.59 -21.67
N ILE A 8 -44.14 -26.93 -20.79
CA ILE A 8 -44.01 -26.72 -19.35
C ILE A 8 -42.86 -27.56 -18.75
N PRO A 9 -42.74 -28.88 -19.02
CA PRO A 9 -41.61 -29.65 -18.52
C PRO A 9 -40.28 -29.23 -19.17
N ALA A 10 -40.26 -28.79 -20.43
CA ALA A 10 -39.05 -28.29 -21.07
C ALA A 10 -38.53 -26.98 -20.43
N LEU A 11 -39.45 -26.07 -20.07
CA LEU A 11 -39.11 -24.84 -19.35
C LEU A 11 -38.62 -25.11 -17.92
N LEU A 12 -39.22 -26.08 -17.21
CA LEU A 12 -38.76 -26.49 -15.88
C LEU A 12 -37.38 -27.11 -15.91
N ILE A 13 -37.07 -27.93 -16.92
CA ILE A 13 -35.73 -28.48 -17.13
C ILE A 13 -34.72 -27.36 -17.42
N TYR A 14 -35.07 -26.39 -18.27
CA TYR A 14 -34.21 -25.25 -18.57
C TYR A 14 -33.90 -24.40 -17.32
N VAL A 15 -34.90 -24.12 -16.48
CA VAL A 15 -34.72 -23.41 -15.21
C VAL A 15 -33.83 -24.21 -14.25
N PHE A 16 -33.98 -25.54 -14.20
CA PHE A 16 -33.15 -26.40 -13.34
C PHE A 16 -31.67 -26.43 -13.79
N PHE A 17 -31.41 -26.34 -15.10
CA PHE A 17 -30.04 -26.27 -15.64
C PHE A 17 -29.44 -24.85 -15.63
N SER A 18 -30.24 -23.78 -15.66
CA SER A 18 -29.70 -22.42 -15.58
C SER A 18 -29.21 -22.03 -14.17
N PHE A 19 -29.70 -22.70 -13.12
CA PHE A 19 -29.14 -22.55 -11.76
C PHE A 19 -27.87 -23.38 -11.52
N ALA A 20 -27.54 -24.35 -12.39
CA ALA A 20 -26.32 -25.14 -12.28
C ALA A 20 -25.07 -24.42 -12.83
N CYS A 21 -25.23 -23.29 -13.51
CA CYS A 21 -24.13 -22.49 -14.06
C CYS A 21 -23.67 -21.33 -13.14
N VAL A 22 -24.20 -21.22 -11.91
CA VAL A 22 -23.87 -20.13 -10.97
C VAL A 22 -23.00 -20.61 -9.80
N TYR A 23 -22.62 -21.89 -9.76
CA TYR A 23 -21.77 -22.43 -8.69
C TYR A 23 -20.51 -23.09 -9.25
N ILE A 24 -19.73 -22.32 -10.00
CA ILE A 24 -18.30 -22.59 -10.13
C ILE A 24 -17.64 -21.86 -8.98
N VAL A 25 -17.32 -22.58 -7.90
CA VAL A 25 -16.37 -22.10 -6.92
C VAL A 25 -15.02 -22.08 -7.63
N LEU A 26 -14.57 -20.89 -8.03
CA LEU A 26 -13.19 -20.71 -8.45
C LEU A 26 -12.31 -20.95 -7.22
N PRO A 27 -11.23 -21.74 -7.33
CA PRO A 27 -10.21 -21.76 -6.28
C PRO A 27 -9.67 -20.34 -6.08
N GLU A 28 -9.37 -19.98 -4.83
CA GLU A 28 -8.82 -18.67 -4.48
C GLU A 28 -7.64 -18.33 -5.40
N GLY A 29 -7.71 -17.19 -6.10
CA GLY A 29 -6.64 -16.71 -7.00
C GLY A 29 -6.88 -16.83 -8.51
N LEU A 30 -8.10 -17.14 -8.99
CA LEU A 30 -8.45 -17.17 -10.43
C LEU A 30 -9.72 -16.37 -10.78
N GLU A 31 -9.98 -15.27 -10.10
CA GLU A 31 -11.09 -14.39 -10.48
C GLU A 31 -10.74 -13.60 -11.75
N THR A 32 -11.57 -13.74 -12.78
CA THR A 32 -11.53 -12.85 -13.95
C THR A 32 -11.92 -11.45 -13.49
N PRO A 33 -11.16 -10.39 -13.84
CA PRO A 33 -11.50 -9.03 -13.43
C PRO A 33 -12.89 -8.68 -13.94
N GLU A 34 -13.79 -8.33 -13.02
CA GLU A 34 -15.12 -7.84 -13.34
C GLU A 34 -14.98 -6.62 -14.26
N ALA A 35 -15.74 -6.62 -15.36
CA ALA A 35 -15.79 -5.50 -16.27
C ALA A 35 -16.25 -4.25 -15.51
N VAL A 36 -15.42 -3.20 -15.55
CA VAL A 36 -15.66 -1.91 -14.90
C VAL A 36 -17.06 -1.39 -15.28
N VAL A 37 -17.93 -1.28 -14.28
CA VAL A 37 -19.27 -0.69 -14.43
C VAL A 37 -19.11 0.81 -14.63
N GLU A 38 -19.61 1.32 -15.77
CA GLU A 38 -19.72 2.76 -16.04
C GLU A 38 -20.50 3.45 -14.90
N GLY A 39 -19.82 4.34 -14.17
CA GLY A 39 -20.41 5.10 -13.06
C GLY A 39 -19.90 4.75 -11.66
N ALA A 40 -18.96 3.79 -11.52
CA ALA A 40 -18.18 3.67 -10.28
C ALA A 40 -17.23 4.88 -10.17
N GLU A 41 -17.25 5.58 -9.03
CA GLU A 41 -16.18 6.52 -8.69
C GLU A 41 -14.85 5.78 -8.86
N LEU A 42 -13.94 6.34 -9.65
CA LEU A 42 -12.60 5.78 -9.82
C LEU A 42 -11.93 5.78 -8.45
N LYS A 43 -11.83 4.60 -7.84
CA LYS A 43 -11.11 4.32 -6.60
C LYS A 43 -9.63 4.57 -6.84
N THR A 44 -9.19 5.80 -6.60
CA THR A 44 -7.83 6.27 -6.91
C THR A 44 -7.10 6.72 -5.66
N TRP A 45 -5.83 7.06 -5.81
CA TRP A 45 -5.12 7.80 -4.79
C TRP A 45 -5.75 9.16 -4.56
N ASN A 46 -5.76 9.60 -3.30
CA ASN A 46 -6.21 10.93 -2.90
C ASN A 46 -5.05 11.69 -2.25
N ALA A 47 -5.08 13.02 -2.35
CA ALA A 47 -4.10 13.89 -1.72
C ALA A 47 -4.78 15.08 -1.03
N ILE A 48 -4.27 15.44 0.14
CA ILE A 48 -4.83 16.48 1.00
C ILE A 48 -3.72 17.47 1.35
N ALA A 49 -3.97 18.76 1.15
CA ALA A 49 -3.07 19.80 1.60
C ALA A 49 -3.20 19.94 3.12
N THR A 50 -2.08 19.81 3.84
CA THR A 50 -2.04 19.90 5.30
C THR A 50 -1.43 21.19 5.81
N ASN A 51 -0.67 21.87 4.96
CA ASN A 51 -0.14 23.20 5.20
C ASN A 51 0.20 23.85 3.87
N VAL A 52 -0.03 25.16 3.77
CA VAL A 52 0.34 26.00 2.64
C VAL A 52 1.09 27.19 3.20
N GLY A 53 2.40 27.21 2.99
CA GLY A 53 3.31 28.16 3.62
C GLY A 53 4.44 28.56 2.70
N LYS A 54 5.55 28.99 3.30
CA LYS A 54 6.77 29.31 2.58
C LYS A 54 7.91 28.41 3.03
N SER A 55 8.75 28.00 2.09
CA SER A 55 10.02 27.35 2.39
C SER A 55 11.01 28.36 2.98
N ASP A 56 12.14 27.88 3.48
CA ASP A 56 13.24 28.73 3.97
C ASP A 56 13.79 29.67 2.89
N ALA A 57 13.66 29.29 1.62
CA ALA A 57 14.05 30.12 0.48
C ALA A 57 13.00 31.19 0.13
N GLY A 58 11.82 31.17 0.77
CA GLY A 58 10.70 32.07 0.53
C GLY A 58 9.78 31.65 -0.61
N ASP A 59 10.02 30.47 -1.20
CA ASP A 59 9.17 29.86 -2.22
C ASP A 59 7.89 29.29 -1.61
N LEU A 60 6.83 29.10 -2.41
CA LEU A 60 5.62 28.46 -1.93
C LEU A 60 5.92 27.00 -1.58
N HIS A 61 5.54 26.57 -0.38
CA HIS A 61 5.73 25.21 0.13
C HIS A 61 4.38 24.64 0.56
N ILE A 62 4.04 23.44 0.07
CA ILE A 62 2.74 22.79 0.30
C ILE A 62 3.01 21.41 0.88
N ASP A 63 2.68 21.19 2.15
CA ASP A 63 2.76 19.88 2.80
C ASP A 63 1.55 19.04 2.41
N ILE A 64 1.78 17.80 2.02
CA ILE A 64 0.76 16.93 1.43
C ILE A 64 0.67 15.62 2.21
N THR A 65 -0.56 15.18 2.43
CA THR A 65 -0.86 13.80 2.85
C THR A 65 -1.44 13.05 1.67
N ILE A 66 -0.99 11.82 1.47
CA ILE A 66 -1.54 10.91 0.45
C ILE A 66 -2.30 9.79 1.13
N GLN A 67 -3.40 9.37 0.52
CA GLN A 67 -4.28 8.33 1.03
C GLN A 67 -4.52 7.29 -0.07
N ASN A 68 -4.39 6.02 0.30
CA ASN A 68 -4.71 4.92 -0.60
C ASN A 68 -6.22 4.62 -0.54
N ASN A 69 -6.98 5.11 -1.52
CA ASN A 69 -8.39 4.77 -1.72
C ASN A 69 -8.60 3.82 -2.91
N SER A 70 -7.57 3.06 -3.33
CA SER A 70 -7.68 2.13 -4.46
C SER A 70 -8.32 0.78 -4.10
N ASP A 71 -8.88 0.62 -2.89
CA ASP A 71 -9.44 -0.62 -2.33
C ASP A 71 -8.52 -1.85 -2.33
N ASP A 72 -7.25 -1.64 -2.62
CA ASP A 72 -6.23 -2.68 -2.71
C ASP A 72 -4.89 -2.10 -2.25
N TRP A 73 -3.94 -2.98 -1.94
CA TRP A 73 -2.57 -2.61 -1.66
C TRP A 73 -1.95 -1.94 -2.88
N SER A 74 -1.39 -0.76 -2.70
CA SER A 74 -0.78 -0.05 -3.81
C SER A 74 0.43 0.77 -3.40
N THR A 75 1.35 0.92 -4.33
CA THR A 75 2.43 1.89 -4.25
C THR A 75 2.12 3.03 -5.22
N MET A 76 2.58 4.24 -4.90
CA MET A 76 2.37 5.43 -5.73
C MET A 76 3.57 6.34 -5.65
N GLN A 77 3.86 6.97 -6.79
CA GLN A 77 4.87 8.02 -6.91
C GLN A 77 4.44 9.05 -7.95
N ALA A 78 4.83 10.31 -7.74
CA ALA A 78 4.75 11.32 -8.79
C ALA A 78 5.53 10.85 -10.03
N VAL A 79 5.04 11.24 -11.22
CA VAL A 79 5.72 10.93 -12.47
C VAL A 79 7.11 11.56 -12.46
N ALA A 80 8.15 10.75 -12.63
CA ALA A 80 9.53 11.21 -12.65
C ALA A 80 9.73 12.31 -13.71
N ASP A 81 10.53 13.32 -13.35
CA ASP A 81 10.87 14.48 -14.19
C ASP A 81 9.67 15.31 -14.69
N LYS A 82 8.48 15.13 -14.09
CA LYS A 82 7.29 15.93 -14.40
C LYS A 82 6.98 16.89 -13.24
N PRO A 83 6.93 18.21 -13.48
CA PRO A 83 6.61 19.17 -12.44
C PRO A 83 5.12 19.08 -12.08
N ALA A 84 4.80 19.44 -10.83
CA ALA A 84 3.42 19.71 -10.45
C ALA A 84 2.95 21.03 -11.07
N ILE A 85 1.65 21.16 -11.33
CA ILE A 85 1.07 22.34 -11.96
C ILE A 85 0.25 23.10 -10.92
N LEU A 86 0.74 24.27 -10.51
CA LEU A 86 -0.02 25.22 -9.71
C LEU A 86 -0.88 26.07 -10.64
N THR A 87 -2.19 26.07 -10.43
CA THR A 87 -3.14 26.96 -11.08
C THR A 87 -3.62 27.99 -10.06
N THR A 88 -3.34 29.27 -10.26
CA THR A 88 -3.81 30.36 -9.38
C THR A 88 -5.30 30.65 -9.63
N GLY A 89 -5.96 31.36 -8.70
CA GLY A 89 -7.38 31.69 -8.82
C GLY A 89 -7.76 32.53 -10.06
N ASP A 90 -6.79 33.20 -10.68
CA ASP A 90 -6.96 33.91 -11.97
C ASP A 90 -6.77 33.00 -13.21
N GLY A 91 -6.52 31.71 -13.01
CA GLY A 91 -6.35 30.69 -14.05
C GLY A 91 -4.95 30.62 -14.66
N LYS A 92 -3.96 31.37 -14.16
CA LYS A 92 -2.57 31.22 -14.60
C LYS A 92 -1.96 29.94 -14.04
N THR A 93 -1.10 29.31 -14.83
CA THR A 93 -0.39 28.10 -14.43
C THR A 93 1.09 28.37 -14.21
N THR A 94 1.67 27.72 -13.21
CA THR A 94 3.11 27.73 -12.91
C THR A 94 3.57 26.31 -12.64
N ASN A 95 4.73 25.94 -13.17
CA ASN A 95 5.35 24.65 -12.91
C ASN A 95 6.09 24.69 -11.57
N CYS A 96 5.88 23.66 -10.76
CA CYS A 96 6.52 23.43 -9.48
C CYS A 96 7.47 22.23 -9.64
N ASP A 97 8.76 22.52 -9.82
CA ASP A 97 9.76 21.51 -10.18
C ASP A 97 10.15 20.61 -9.00
N THR A 98 9.92 21.06 -7.76
CA THR A 98 10.24 20.29 -6.56
C THR A 98 9.01 19.52 -6.13
N VAL A 99 8.96 18.24 -6.46
CA VAL A 99 7.85 17.33 -6.15
C VAL A 99 8.40 16.11 -5.41
N PHE A 100 8.11 16.03 -4.11
CA PHE A 100 8.39 14.85 -3.31
C PHE A 100 7.06 14.23 -2.89
N VAL A 101 6.46 13.44 -3.77
CA VAL A 101 5.15 12.81 -3.51
C VAL A 101 5.22 11.33 -3.88
N GLY A 102 4.99 10.47 -2.89
CA GLY A 102 4.96 9.02 -3.09
C GLY A 102 5.08 8.26 -1.77
N THR A 103 5.07 6.93 -1.87
CA THR A 103 5.13 6.01 -0.72
C THR A 103 6.56 5.58 -0.36
N GLY A 104 7.58 6.10 -1.07
CA GLY A 104 8.96 5.64 -0.96
C GLY A 104 9.19 4.25 -1.57
N GLY A 105 8.30 3.78 -2.44
CA GLY A 105 8.35 2.46 -3.07
C GLY A 105 7.51 1.41 -2.34
N HIS A 106 7.23 1.61 -1.05
CA HIS A 106 6.42 0.70 -0.25
C HIS A 106 4.97 0.62 -0.74
N ARG A 107 4.33 -0.53 -0.53
CA ARG A 107 2.88 -0.65 -0.69
C ARG A 107 2.16 -0.20 0.57
N LEU A 108 1.26 0.76 0.40
CA LEU A 108 0.38 1.25 1.44
C LEU A 108 -0.93 0.44 1.41
N ALA A 109 -1.44 0.10 2.59
CA ALA A 109 -2.70 -0.64 2.70
C ALA A 109 -3.91 0.24 2.29
N PRO A 110 -5.02 -0.34 1.80
CA PRO A 110 -6.21 0.44 1.49
C PRO A 110 -6.77 1.11 2.75
N GLY A 111 -7.24 2.35 2.61
CA GLY A 111 -7.75 3.16 3.72
C GLY A 111 -6.68 3.82 4.59
N PHE A 112 -5.40 3.51 4.37
CA PHE A 112 -4.29 4.15 5.07
C PHE A 112 -3.89 5.47 4.40
N GLN A 113 -3.34 6.37 5.20
CA GLN A 113 -2.78 7.65 4.78
C GLN A 113 -1.43 7.91 5.42
N MET A 114 -0.58 8.66 4.71
CA MET A 114 0.78 8.98 5.12
C MET A 114 1.20 10.37 4.64
N ARG A 115 2.14 10.98 5.35
CA ARG A 115 2.73 12.29 5.03
C ARG A 115 4.25 12.26 4.86
N GLY A 116 4.84 11.07 4.92
CA GLY A 116 6.28 10.90 4.73
C GLY A 116 6.72 9.45 4.87
N TYR A 117 7.97 9.21 4.49
CA TYR A 117 8.60 7.89 4.53
C TYR A 117 10.08 8.01 4.86
N THR A 118 10.70 6.87 5.17
CA THR A 118 12.15 6.77 5.34
C THR A 118 12.83 6.65 3.98
N ASP A 119 13.80 7.51 3.73
CA ASP A 119 14.64 7.53 2.53
C ASP A 119 16.12 7.63 2.91
N GLY A 120 17.00 7.66 1.91
CA GLY A 120 18.44 7.82 2.07
C GLY A 120 19.18 6.48 1.96
N LYS A 121 20.28 6.36 2.71
CA LYS A 121 21.10 5.15 2.71
C LYS A 121 20.99 4.46 4.06
N LYS A 122 21.27 3.16 4.10
CA LYS A 122 21.22 2.35 5.32
C LYS A 122 21.96 2.97 6.52
N ASP A 123 23.08 3.65 6.27
CA ASP A 123 23.91 4.29 7.31
C ASP A 123 23.56 5.79 7.54
N ASP A 124 22.63 6.37 6.77
CA ASP A 124 22.20 7.77 6.83
C ASP A 124 20.71 7.88 6.43
N LEU A 125 19.86 7.23 7.22
CA LEU A 125 18.41 7.24 7.04
C LEU A 125 17.84 8.61 7.38
N LYS A 126 16.92 9.09 6.56
CA LYS A 126 16.25 10.39 6.73
C LYS A 126 14.76 10.25 6.53
N THR A 127 14.00 11.06 7.25
CA THR A 127 12.57 11.22 6.98
C THR A 127 12.41 12.16 5.78
N GLN A 128 11.78 11.67 4.72
CA GLN A 128 11.34 12.45 3.58
C GLN A 128 9.85 12.75 3.75
N LEU A 129 9.51 14.00 4.02
CA LEU A 129 8.12 14.45 4.02
C LEU A 129 7.58 14.54 2.59
N ILE A 130 6.26 14.45 2.47
CA ILE A 130 5.57 14.57 1.19
C ILE A 130 5.15 16.02 0.98
N TYR A 131 5.72 16.68 -0.03
CA TYR A 131 5.47 18.10 -0.28
C TYR A 131 5.75 18.50 -1.74
N VAL A 132 5.27 19.69 -2.11
CA VAL A 132 5.60 20.38 -3.36
C VAL A 132 6.08 21.79 -3.09
N GLU A 133 7.12 22.23 -3.81
CA GLU A 133 7.56 23.62 -3.81
C GLU A 133 7.46 24.27 -5.18
N CYS A 134 6.93 25.49 -5.20
CA CYS A 134 6.74 26.29 -6.39
C CYS A 134 7.59 27.57 -6.30
N LYS A 135 8.70 27.58 -7.04
CA LYS A 135 9.69 28.66 -6.98
C LYS A 135 9.11 30.01 -7.39
N GLY A 136 9.28 31.02 -6.54
CA GLY A 136 8.80 32.39 -6.78
C GLY A 136 7.28 32.53 -6.90
N ALA A 137 6.51 31.49 -6.58
CA ALA A 137 5.05 31.51 -6.58
C ALA A 137 4.50 31.88 -5.20
N ALA A 138 3.23 32.25 -5.18
CA ALA A 138 2.43 32.38 -3.96
C ALA A 138 1.08 31.68 -4.19
N ALA A 139 0.51 31.12 -3.13
CA ALA A 139 -0.85 30.60 -3.17
C ALA A 139 -1.83 31.77 -3.01
N ASP A 140 -2.54 32.10 -4.09
CA ASP A 140 -3.67 33.01 -4.08
C ASP A 140 -4.97 32.24 -3.76
N PRO A 141 -6.01 32.89 -3.21
CA PRO A 141 -7.30 32.23 -2.99
C PRO A 141 -7.84 31.59 -4.27
N GLY A 142 -8.37 30.37 -4.15
CA GLY A 142 -8.86 29.55 -5.27
C GLY A 142 -7.76 28.81 -6.01
N ALA A 143 -6.51 28.82 -5.51
CA ALA A 143 -5.41 28.09 -6.14
C ALA A 143 -5.59 26.57 -6.02
N LYS A 144 -5.18 25.87 -7.07
CA LYS A 144 -5.20 24.41 -7.16
C LYS A 144 -3.84 23.88 -7.53
N LEU A 145 -3.49 22.71 -7.01
CA LEU A 145 -2.29 21.98 -7.38
C LEU A 145 -2.68 20.67 -8.05
N ALA A 146 -2.08 20.39 -9.22
CA ALA A 146 -2.23 19.12 -9.92
C ALA A 146 -0.88 18.39 -9.97
N ILE A 147 -0.88 17.10 -9.62
CA ILE A 147 0.32 16.27 -9.59
C ILE A 147 0.02 14.97 -10.32
N ASP A 148 0.67 14.75 -11.46
CA ASP A 148 0.55 13.46 -12.14
C ASP A 148 1.30 12.38 -11.37
N TYR A 149 0.69 11.21 -11.25
CA TYR A 149 1.27 10.08 -10.55
C TYR A 149 1.14 8.78 -11.35
N VAL A 150 2.00 7.83 -11.00
CA VAL A 150 1.90 6.43 -11.37
C VAL A 150 1.66 5.63 -10.11
N SER A 151 0.76 4.66 -10.17
CA SER A 151 0.56 3.68 -9.11
C SER A 151 0.56 2.25 -9.62
N PHE A 152 0.83 1.30 -8.73
CA PHE A 152 0.83 -0.13 -9.01
C PHE A 152 0.00 -0.80 -7.94
N SER A 153 -1.09 -1.48 -8.29
CA SER A 153 -2.03 -2.12 -7.35
C SER A 153 -1.86 -3.64 -7.26
N GLY A 154 -2.36 -4.23 -6.17
CA GLY A 154 -2.38 -5.66 -5.91
C GLY A 154 -1.06 -6.22 -5.36
N ASP A 155 -0.79 -7.47 -5.71
CA ASP A 155 0.45 -8.14 -5.35
C ASP A 155 1.66 -7.48 -6.02
N LEU A 156 2.83 -7.60 -5.39
CA LEU A 156 4.11 -7.26 -6.01
C LEU A 156 4.66 -8.49 -6.72
N ASP A 157 4.90 -8.41 -8.03
CA ASP A 157 5.58 -9.46 -8.81
C ASP A 157 6.89 -8.92 -9.36
N ASP A 158 8.04 -9.33 -8.81
CA ASP A 158 9.34 -8.80 -9.26
C ASP A 158 9.69 -9.22 -10.69
N TYR A 159 9.02 -10.24 -11.24
CA TYR A 159 9.20 -10.63 -12.64
C TYR A 159 8.41 -9.76 -13.61
N ASP A 160 7.37 -9.08 -13.13
CA ASP A 160 6.55 -8.14 -13.91
C ASP A 160 6.19 -6.92 -13.05
N PRO A 161 7.18 -6.08 -12.70
CA PRO A 161 6.99 -4.99 -11.75
C PRO A 161 6.07 -3.88 -12.29
N GLU A 162 5.84 -3.84 -13.60
CA GLU A 162 4.91 -2.89 -14.24
C GLU A 162 3.49 -3.46 -14.37
N LEU A 163 3.24 -4.68 -13.89
CA LEU A 163 1.91 -5.26 -13.81
C LEU A 163 1.00 -4.35 -12.98
N ASN A 164 -0.24 -4.17 -13.44
CA ASN A 164 -1.25 -3.31 -12.80
C ASN A 164 -0.84 -1.83 -12.65
N LYS A 165 0.08 -1.35 -13.49
CA LYS A 165 0.37 0.08 -13.60
C LYS A 165 -0.87 0.88 -13.99
N THR A 166 -1.15 1.92 -13.23
CA THR A 166 -2.17 2.92 -13.53
C THR A 166 -1.58 4.32 -13.41
N GLU A 167 -2.15 5.25 -14.18
CA GLU A 167 -1.77 6.66 -14.17
C GLU A 167 -2.96 7.49 -13.69
N GLY A 168 -2.68 8.58 -13.00
CA GLY A 168 -3.72 9.50 -12.53
C GLY A 168 -3.17 10.87 -12.21
N VAL A 169 -4.06 11.74 -11.74
CA VAL A 169 -3.73 13.11 -11.32
C VAL A 169 -4.28 13.31 -9.91
N LEU A 170 -3.41 13.69 -8.98
CA LEU A 170 -3.81 14.20 -7.68
C LEU A 170 -4.19 15.67 -7.86
N GLU A 171 -5.42 16.02 -7.52
CA GLU A 171 -5.89 17.41 -7.53
C GLU A 171 -6.12 17.88 -6.10
N LEU A 172 -5.46 18.97 -5.72
CA LEU A 172 -5.57 19.56 -4.38
C LEU A 172 -6.13 20.98 -4.49
N ASN A 173 -7.12 21.30 -3.66
CA ASN A 173 -7.57 22.68 -3.44
C ASN A 173 -6.75 23.28 -2.29
N LEU A 174 -5.99 24.35 -2.57
CA LEU A 174 -5.10 24.96 -1.57
C LEU A 174 -5.84 25.82 -0.55
N ASP A 175 -7.13 26.10 -0.76
CA ASP A 175 -8.00 26.72 0.23
C ASP A 175 -8.51 25.72 1.28
N GLU A 176 -8.45 24.41 0.99
CA GLU A 176 -8.99 23.33 1.84
C GLU A 176 -7.88 22.65 2.65
N VAL A 177 -7.17 23.45 3.44
CA VAL A 177 -6.09 22.94 4.30
C VAL A 177 -6.67 22.18 5.50
N VAL A 178 -6.30 20.91 5.66
CA VAL A 178 -6.75 20.05 6.77
C VAL A 178 -5.60 19.83 7.75
N THR A 179 -5.78 20.22 9.01
CA THR A 179 -4.70 20.23 10.03
C THR A 179 -4.87 19.18 11.12
N ASP A 180 -6.02 18.52 11.18
CA ASP A 180 -6.45 17.60 12.23
C ASP A 180 -6.61 16.16 11.72
N LEU A 181 -5.84 15.79 10.69
CA LEU A 181 -5.79 14.42 10.16
C LEU A 181 -5.29 13.41 11.21
N THR A 182 -5.93 12.25 11.24
CA THR A 182 -5.55 11.11 12.08
C THR A 182 -4.75 10.09 11.28
N TYR A 183 -3.60 9.64 11.80
CA TYR A 183 -2.76 8.65 11.12
C TYR A 183 -2.67 7.34 11.91
N PRO A 184 -2.36 6.22 11.24
CA PRO A 184 -2.22 6.06 9.79
C PRO A 184 -3.54 5.71 9.08
N ILE A 185 -4.62 5.48 9.82
CA ILE A 185 -5.90 5.03 9.26
C ILE A 185 -6.80 6.25 9.01
N ALA A 186 -7.12 6.49 7.74
CA ALA A 186 -8.09 7.50 7.33
C ALA A 186 -9.50 6.92 7.28
N SER A 187 -9.61 5.74 6.67
CA SER A 187 -10.85 5.00 6.49
C SER A 187 -10.62 3.54 6.91
N PRO A 188 -11.27 3.02 7.95
CA PRO A 188 -11.09 1.63 8.36
C PRO A 188 -11.64 0.68 7.29
N VAL A 189 -10.90 -0.40 7.01
CA VAL A 189 -11.31 -1.49 6.13
C VAL A 189 -11.48 -2.75 6.99
N GLU A 190 -12.69 -3.32 6.96
CA GLU A 190 -13.02 -4.50 7.76
C GLU A 190 -12.13 -5.69 7.37
N GLY A 191 -11.54 -6.35 8.38
CA GLY A 191 -10.68 -7.52 8.17
C GLY A 191 -9.30 -7.23 7.58
N LEU A 192 -8.93 -5.97 7.34
CA LEU A 192 -7.60 -5.62 6.82
C LEU A 192 -6.50 -5.78 7.88
N ILE A 193 -6.78 -5.30 9.08
CA ILE A 193 -5.83 -5.26 10.20
C ILE A 193 -5.92 -6.57 10.98
N GLN A 194 -4.79 -7.23 11.15
CA GLN A 194 -4.66 -8.53 11.78
C GLN A 194 -3.87 -8.44 13.08
N GLU A 195 -4.10 -9.40 13.98
CA GLU A 195 -3.32 -9.57 15.19
C GLU A 195 -1.87 -9.97 14.86
N PRO A 196 -0.85 -9.60 15.66
CA PRO A 196 0.54 -9.97 15.38
C PRO A 196 0.80 -11.47 15.24
N GLU A 197 0.14 -12.28 16.09
CA GLU A 197 0.43 -13.72 16.23
C GLU A 197 -0.27 -14.60 15.16
N ILE A 198 -0.86 -13.99 14.12
CA ILE A 198 -1.51 -14.77 13.06
C ILE A 198 -0.52 -15.67 12.31
N SER A 199 -1.00 -16.84 11.91
CA SER A 199 -0.27 -17.72 11.00
C SER A 199 -0.52 -17.29 9.56
N ILE A 200 0.54 -16.86 8.87
CA ILE A 200 0.48 -16.38 7.49
C ILE A 200 1.00 -17.48 6.56
N THR A 201 0.14 -17.96 5.66
CA THR A 201 0.54 -18.92 4.63
C THR A 201 1.33 -18.22 3.53
N ALA A 202 2.54 -18.70 3.30
CA ALA A 202 3.48 -18.23 2.31
C ALA A 202 3.66 -19.28 1.18
N LEU A 203 4.61 -19.02 0.28
CA LEU A 203 4.93 -19.90 -0.84
C LEU A 203 5.20 -21.35 -0.39
N SER A 204 4.67 -22.32 -1.14
CA SER A 204 4.78 -23.77 -0.84
C SER A 204 4.23 -24.16 0.54
N ASP A 205 3.17 -23.48 0.97
CA ASP A 205 2.48 -23.70 2.26
C ASP A 205 3.38 -23.48 3.49
N ASN A 206 4.49 -22.76 3.35
CA ASN A 206 5.29 -22.32 4.49
C ASN A 206 4.43 -21.44 5.40
N VAL A 207 4.60 -21.53 6.71
CA VAL A 207 3.82 -20.73 7.66
C VAL A 207 4.74 -19.77 8.38
N ILE A 208 4.52 -18.48 8.15
CA ILE A 208 5.24 -17.39 8.82
C ILE A 208 4.43 -16.94 10.02
N THR A 209 5.10 -16.72 11.16
CA THR A 209 4.49 -16.20 12.38
C THR A 209 5.42 -15.19 13.04
N LEU A 210 4.89 -14.03 13.43
CA LEU A 210 5.59 -13.07 14.26
C LEU A 210 5.49 -13.52 15.72
N LEU A 211 6.62 -13.95 16.29
CA LEU A 211 6.69 -14.47 17.65
C LEU A 211 6.75 -13.35 18.69
N GLU A 212 7.48 -12.28 18.39
CA GLU A 212 7.73 -11.21 19.34
C GLU A 212 8.00 -9.88 18.64
N VAL A 213 7.49 -8.80 19.24
CA VAL A 213 7.80 -7.43 18.87
C VAL A 213 8.46 -6.75 20.07
N GLN A 214 9.73 -6.39 19.92
CA GLN A 214 10.49 -5.71 20.96
C GLN A 214 10.77 -4.27 20.55
N ARG A 215 10.24 -3.32 21.32
CA ARG A 215 10.65 -1.91 21.23
C ARG A 215 12.06 -1.74 21.78
N THR A 216 12.96 -1.17 20.98
CA THR A 216 14.35 -0.89 21.36
C THR A 216 14.60 0.61 21.48
N ASP A 217 15.82 1.01 21.83
CA ASP A 217 16.19 2.42 21.87
C ASP A 217 16.26 3.08 20.48
N THR A 218 16.37 2.30 19.42
CA THR A 218 16.56 2.82 18.05
C THR A 218 15.42 2.43 17.12
N GLY A 219 14.43 1.68 17.59
CA GLY A 219 13.25 1.31 16.82
C GLY A 219 12.60 0.02 17.31
N PHE A 220 12.43 -0.96 16.42
CA PHE A 220 11.90 -2.27 16.75
C PHE A 220 12.81 -3.41 16.31
N GLN A 221 12.79 -4.49 17.07
CA GLN A 221 13.25 -5.80 16.67
C GLN A 221 12.04 -6.74 16.61
N PHE A 222 11.91 -7.47 15.50
CA PHE A 222 10.85 -8.44 15.28
C PHE A 222 11.45 -9.84 15.22
N ASN A 223 10.91 -10.77 16.01
CA ASN A 223 11.32 -12.17 15.98
C ASN A 223 10.29 -12.99 15.20
N TRP A 224 10.74 -13.70 14.19
CA TRP A 224 9.91 -14.45 13.25
C TRP A 224 10.18 -15.94 13.38
N GLN A 225 9.17 -16.74 13.04
CA GLN A 225 9.28 -18.18 12.81
C GLN A 225 8.75 -18.52 11.43
N ASN A 226 9.41 -19.46 10.75
CA ASN A 226 8.91 -20.12 9.56
C ASN A 226 8.80 -21.62 9.84
N PHE A 227 7.64 -22.21 9.55
CA PHE A 227 7.45 -23.65 9.48
C PHE A 227 7.38 -24.09 8.02
N ASN A 228 8.22 -25.06 7.63
CA ASN A 228 8.25 -25.61 6.28
C ASN A 228 7.61 -27.01 6.25
N PRO A 229 6.37 -27.19 5.77
CA PRO A 229 5.73 -28.50 5.72
C PRO A 229 6.22 -29.40 4.58
N THR A 230 7.12 -28.91 3.72
CA THR A 230 7.52 -29.62 2.52
C THR A 230 8.60 -30.68 2.80
N LYS A 231 8.99 -31.42 1.77
CA LYS A 231 10.07 -32.43 1.83
C LYS A 231 11.46 -31.87 1.51
N PHE A 232 11.55 -30.58 1.19
CA PHE A 232 12.78 -29.94 0.76
C PHE A 232 13.05 -28.72 1.63
N PRO A 233 14.31 -28.37 1.88
CA PRO A 233 14.63 -27.13 2.58
C PRO A 233 14.27 -25.93 1.70
N LEU A 234 13.59 -24.94 2.27
CA LEU A 234 13.09 -23.77 1.55
C LEU A 234 13.46 -22.47 2.26
N LYS A 235 13.44 -21.39 1.49
CA LYS A 235 13.57 -20.01 1.94
C LYS A 235 12.27 -19.29 1.60
N THR A 236 11.73 -18.53 2.55
CA THR A 236 10.49 -17.77 2.39
C THR A 236 10.74 -16.31 2.70
N HIS A 237 10.69 -15.45 1.67
CA HIS A 237 11.08 -14.04 1.78
C HIS A 237 9.95 -13.17 2.33
N ILE A 238 10.29 -12.34 3.32
CA ILE A 238 9.41 -11.32 3.90
C ILE A 238 10.04 -9.91 3.93
N GLY A 239 11.25 -9.76 3.38
CA GLY A 239 12.01 -8.51 3.46
C GLY A 239 12.30 -8.04 4.90
N THR A 240 12.47 -6.72 5.04
CA THR A 240 12.49 -6.02 6.34
C THR A 240 11.19 -5.22 6.42
N PRO A 241 10.17 -5.68 7.18
CA PRO A 241 8.87 -5.05 7.16
C PRO A 241 8.92 -3.61 7.67
N PRO A 242 8.45 -2.61 6.91
CA PRO A 242 8.30 -1.26 7.41
C PRO A 242 7.14 -1.16 8.40
N VAL A 243 7.15 -0.11 9.21
CA VAL A 243 6.06 0.22 10.14
C VAL A 243 5.59 1.66 9.93
N ILE A 244 4.29 1.90 9.96
CA ILE A 244 3.72 3.24 9.86
C ILE A 244 3.21 3.68 11.23
N GLY A 245 3.67 4.85 11.68
CA GLY A 245 3.34 5.38 13.01
C GLY A 245 2.09 6.27 13.04
N SER A 246 1.64 6.60 14.25
CA SER A 246 0.57 7.57 14.49
C SER A 246 0.91 9.00 14.06
N ASP A 247 2.16 9.25 13.68
CA ASP A 247 2.65 10.48 13.10
C ASP A 247 2.54 10.50 11.56
N GLY A 248 2.04 9.44 10.93
CA GLY A 248 1.84 9.34 9.49
C GLY A 248 3.12 9.12 8.69
N ILE A 249 4.22 8.75 9.34
CA ILE A 249 5.49 8.45 8.69
C ILE A 249 5.67 6.94 8.56
N LEU A 250 6.03 6.50 7.36
CA LEU A 250 6.40 5.11 7.08
C LEU A 250 7.89 4.90 7.37
N TYR A 251 8.18 4.15 8.42
CA TYR A 251 9.52 3.84 8.90
C TYR A 251 10.04 2.54 8.31
N GLY A 252 11.25 2.58 7.77
CA GLY A 252 11.90 1.46 7.09
C GLY A 252 12.30 1.83 5.67
N LEU A 253 13.57 1.62 5.33
CA LEU A 253 14.07 1.85 3.98
C LEU A 253 13.44 0.81 3.04
N TYR A 254 12.93 1.24 1.89
CA TYR A 254 12.47 0.31 0.87
C TYR A 254 13.66 -0.41 0.25
N GLU A 255 13.65 -1.74 0.33
CA GLU A 255 14.59 -2.64 -0.32
C GLU A 255 13.79 -3.78 -0.95
N SER A 256 14.32 -4.38 -2.02
CA SER A 256 13.70 -5.58 -2.60
C SER A 256 13.60 -6.68 -1.55
N LEU A 257 12.43 -7.31 -1.41
CA LEU A 257 12.15 -8.24 -0.32
C LEU A 257 13.03 -9.50 -0.39
N ASP A 258 13.56 -9.85 -1.57
CA ASP A 258 14.42 -11.00 -1.80
C ASP A 258 15.91 -10.77 -1.44
N ILE A 259 16.32 -9.51 -1.22
CA ILE A 259 17.71 -9.18 -0.85
C ILE A 259 17.97 -9.46 0.63
N VAL A 260 16.93 -9.42 1.47
CA VAL A 260 17.06 -9.62 2.91
C VAL A 260 17.45 -11.06 3.22
N SER A 261 18.52 -11.21 3.99
CA SER A 261 19.07 -12.53 4.32
C SER A 261 18.14 -13.27 5.27
N ILE A 262 17.44 -14.25 4.72
CA ILE A 262 16.58 -15.17 5.47
C ILE A 262 17.24 -16.55 5.62
N PRO A 263 17.04 -17.22 6.76
CA PRO A 263 17.60 -18.54 6.97
C PRO A 263 16.88 -19.60 6.12
N LEU A 264 17.59 -20.69 5.85
CA LEU A 264 17.02 -21.87 5.22
C LEU A 264 16.22 -22.66 6.27
N THR A 265 14.95 -22.96 6.00
CA THR A 265 14.11 -23.78 6.87
C THR A 265 14.12 -25.22 6.37
N LEU A 266 14.59 -26.16 7.20
CA LEU A 266 14.64 -27.58 6.83
C LEU A 266 13.23 -28.18 6.70
N ALA A 267 13.14 -29.30 5.99
CA ALA A 267 11.89 -29.99 5.73
C ALA A 267 11.21 -30.46 7.04
N ASN A 268 9.95 -30.11 7.25
CA ASN A 268 9.16 -30.38 8.46
C ASN A 268 9.79 -29.82 9.75
N GLU A 269 10.55 -28.73 9.65
CA GLU A 269 11.17 -28.06 10.79
C GLU A 269 10.74 -26.58 10.88
N ASN A 270 11.00 -25.99 12.05
CA ASN A 270 10.87 -24.56 12.29
C ASN A 270 12.23 -23.89 12.19
N MET A 271 12.25 -22.64 11.74
CA MET A 271 13.42 -21.78 11.78
C MET A 271 13.03 -20.39 12.28
N GLU A 272 13.84 -19.81 13.15
CA GLU A 272 13.62 -18.49 13.72
C GLU A 272 14.71 -17.51 13.28
N TRP A 273 14.34 -16.24 13.11
CA TRP A 273 15.26 -15.14 12.84
C TRP A 273 14.67 -13.81 13.28
N SER A 274 15.50 -12.75 13.26
CA SER A 274 15.05 -11.40 13.60
C SER A 274 15.23 -10.43 12.44
N THR A 275 14.35 -9.43 12.38
CA THR A 275 14.51 -8.22 11.56
C THR A 275 14.45 -6.98 12.45
N GLU A 276 14.98 -5.86 11.96
CA GLU A 276 15.02 -4.60 12.71
C GLU A 276 14.57 -3.44 11.82
N VAL A 277 13.83 -2.50 12.41
CA VAL A 277 13.43 -1.26 11.75
C VAL A 277 13.71 -0.07 12.66
N ALA A 278 14.34 0.97 12.10
CA ALA A 278 14.68 2.17 12.85
C ALA A 278 13.46 3.09 12.98
N VAL A 279 13.16 3.55 14.19
CA VAL A 279 11.98 4.37 14.49
C VAL A 279 12.29 5.34 15.65
N PRO A 280 11.88 6.61 15.58
CA PRO A 280 12.01 7.55 16.70
C PRO A 280 11.30 7.06 17.97
N LYS A 281 11.91 7.26 19.13
CA LYS A 281 11.43 6.74 20.43
C LYS A 281 10.05 7.26 20.83
N ASP A 282 9.72 8.48 20.43
CA ASP A 282 8.55 9.25 20.83
C ASP A 282 7.29 8.97 20.00
N VAL A 283 7.43 8.32 18.85
CA VAL A 283 6.31 7.91 18.00
C VAL A 283 5.70 6.60 18.55
N LYS A 284 4.37 6.44 18.37
CA LYS A 284 3.57 5.31 18.91
C LYS A 284 2.54 4.84 17.86
N GLY A 285 1.69 3.88 18.25
CA GLY A 285 0.51 3.50 17.47
C GLY A 285 0.88 2.93 16.11
N PHE A 286 1.85 2.03 16.09
CA PHE A 286 2.42 1.49 14.86
C PHE A 286 1.58 0.36 14.26
N TYR A 287 1.60 0.30 12.95
CA TYR A 287 1.12 -0.85 12.17
C TYR A 287 2.25 -1.33 11.27
N MET A 288 2.46 -2.64 11.19
CA MET A 288 3.44 -3.23 10.29
C MET A 288 2.80 -3.49 8.93
N LEU A 289 3.49 -3.09 7.85
CA LEU A 289 3.09 -3.40 6.47
C LEU A 289 3.96 -4.55 5.96
N LEU A 290 3.48 -5.77 6.08
CA LEU A 290 4.24 -7.00 5.85
C LEU A 290 3.97 -7.55 4.45
N GLY A 291 5.00 -7.63 3.60
CA GLY A 291 4.95 -8.41 2.35
C GLY A 291 5.46 -9.84 2.58
N VAL A 292 4.73 -10.84 2.11
CA VAL A 292 5.11 -12.26 2.24
C VAL A 292 5.12 -12.94 0.88
N GLU A 293 6.25 -13.55 0.52
CA GLU A 293 6.40 -14.29 -0.73
C GLU A 293 5.38 -15.44 -0.79
N SER A 294 4.50 -15.40 -1.79
CA SER A 294 3.30 -16.22 -1.91
C SER A 294 2.95 -16.47 -3.37
N LYS A 295 2.07 -17.45 -3.65
CA LYS A 295 1.60 -17.84 -4.99
C LYS A 295 2.69 -18.43 -5.90
N LYS A 296 3.72 -17.68 -6.24
CA LYS A 296 4.89 -18.11 -7.02
C LYS A 296 6.16 -17.39 -6.52
N PRO A 297 7.37 -17.87 -6.86
CA PRO A 297 8.60 -17.20 -6.46
C PRO A 297 8.59 -15.72 -6.85
N ARG A 298 9.06 -14.86 -5.94
CA ARG A 298 9.11 -13.39 -6.09
C ARG A 298 7.77 -12.71 -6.37
N THR A 299 6.66 -13.32 -5.94
CA THR A 299 5.37 -12.65 -5.84
C THR A 299 5.02 -12.46 -4.37
N TYR A 300 4.60 -11.27 -3.96
CA TYR A 300 4.36 -10.93 -2.55
C TYR A 300 2.93 -10.46 -2.35
N VAL A 301 2.29 -11.04 -1.35
CA VAL A 301 0.97 -10.64 -0.83
C VAL A 301 1.21 -9.85 0.45
N PHE A 302 0.39 -8.83 0.70
CA PHE A 302 0.62 -7.87 1.78
C PHE A 302 -0.42 -7.97 2.90
N TYR A 303 0.03 -7.74 4.12
CA TYR A 303 -0.73 -7.84 5.36
C TYR A 303 -0.47 -6.63 6.25
N VAL A 304 -1.48 -6.21 7.02
CA VAL A 304 -1.30 -5.24 8.10
C VAL A 304 -1.34 -5.97 9.44
N LEU A 305 -0.27 -5.85 10.23
CA LEU A 305 -0.26 -6.36 11.60
C LEU A 305 -0.35 -5.19 12.59
N ASP A 306 -1.28 -5.27 13.54
CA ASP A 306 -1.46 -4.28 14.61
C ASP A 306 -0.40 -4.47 15.70
N ILE A 307 0.58 -3.56 15.75
CA ILE A 307 1.60 -3.52 16.80
C ILE A 307 1.48 -2.22 17.63
N SER A 308 0.27 -1.65 17.68
CA SER A 308 0.02 -0.33 18.25
C SER A 308 0.21 -0.26 19.76
N ASP A 309 0.19 -1.41 20.44
CA ASP A 309 0.41 -1.57 21.87
C ASP A 309 1.89 -1.67 22.28
N LYS A 310 2.82 -1.70 21.31
CA LYS A 310 4.25 -1.88 21.51
C LYS A 310 5.06 -0.58 21.62
#